data_AF-A0A2E7CLA1-F1
#
_entry.id   AF-A0A2E7CLA1-F1
#
_cell.length_a   1.000
_cell.length_b   1.000
_cell.length_c   1.000
_cell.angle_alpha   90.00
_cell.angle_beta   90.00
_cell.angle_gamma   90.00
#
_symmetry.space_group_name_H-M   'P 1'
#
loop_
_entity.id
_entity.type
_entity.pdbx_description
1 polymer ?
#
loop_
_entity_poly.entity_id
_entity_poly.type
_entity_poly.pdbx_seq_one_letter_code
_entity_poly.pdbx_strand_id
1 'polypeptide(L)'
;MSDPLYSLNIKKGGGFTLSVQTPDSVSEFSLSVDQAKILNRRLVQHLAEQDRVSNKKKLSDYLDRLMVTVPSAEVWVGAHKKERLALSIEKPSFQVVQPQELLMSSIPVTQQLYQWVCKTNPSLFLGAMRPVERVSWFEAVRFCNSLSKLLDLEPVYEIKEDQVWWHVERDGFRLPTEAEWEIALALGSPKGGERSLQREDLETSSESEVSFLEHSGSDALTQIQGQKLDAEELSQYAYFAQYGKGTKGVASLKPNQLGIYDMLGNVWEWCWDWFGSYTPIPKIAPKGPEKGTTKICRGGAWNRDVWFLRSTCRYAERPYARTSNIGFRIVRSKNDS
;
A
#
# COMPACT_ATOMS: atom_id res chain seq x y z
N MET A 1 2.13 41.65 -1.11
CA MET A 1 3.43 42.35 -1.05
C MET A 1 4.48 41.36 -1.53
N SER A 2 5.33 41.74 -2.49
CA SER A 2 6.45 40.90 -2.92
C SER A 2 7.47 40.78 -1.77
N ASP A 3 7.95 39.57 -1.49
CA ASP A 3 9.01 39.38 -0.52
C ASP A 3 10.27 40.18 -0.93
N PRO A 4 10.96 40.84 0.01
CA PRO A 4 12.20 41.56 -0.29
C PRO A 4 13.26 40.62 -0.87
N LEU A 5 14.02 41.10 -1.85
CA LEU A 5 15.10 40.36 -2.49
C LEU A 5 16.40 40.58 -1.71
N TYR A 6 17.05 39.48 -1.31
CA TYR A 6 18.31 39.49 -0.57
C TYR A 6 19.45 39.00 -1.48
N SER A 7 20.59 39.70 -1.48
CA SER A 7 21.81 39.24 -2.15
C SER A 7 23.04 39.42 -1.28
N LEU A 8 23.90 38.39 -1.23
CA LEU A 8 25.19 38.42 -0.55
C LEU A 8 26.30 38.52 -1.59
N ASN A 9 27.07 39.61 -1.54
CA ASN A 9 28.11 39.92 -2.52
C ASN A 9 29.51 39.93 -1.87
N ILE A 10 30.53 39.53 -2.62
CA ILE A 10 31.94 39.60 -2.20
C ILE A 10 32.55 40.86 -2.82
N LYS A 11 33.13 41.75 -1.99
CA LYS A 11 33.80 42.96 -2.48
C LYS A 11 35.15 42.62 -3.13
N LYS A 12 35.49 43.32 -4.21
CA LYS A 12 36.87 43.36 -4.74
C LYS A 12 37.79 43.93 -3.65
N GLY A 13 38.65 43.09 -3.07
CA GLY A 13 39.56 43.44 -1.96
C GLY A 13 39.34 42.66 -0.66
N GLY A 14 38.30 41.81 -0.59
CA GLY A 14 37.96 41.04 0.62
C GLY A 14 36.93 41.76 1.49
N GLY A 15 35.93 41.00 1.98
CA GLY A 15 34.78 41.53 2.72
C GLY A 15 33.44 41.13 2.06
N PHE A 16 32.39 41.05 2.87
CA PHE A 16 31.06 40.62 2.43
C PHE A 16 30.06 41.77 2.59
N THR A 17 29.16 41.93 1.63
CA THR A 17 28.05 42.91 1.71
C THR A 17 26.73 42.19 1.56
N LEU A 18 25.78 42.44 2.47
CA LEU A 18 24.39 42.05 2.29
C LEU A 18 23.61 43.24 1.73
N SER A 19 22.99 43.05 0.57
CA SER A 19 22.09 44.03 -0.04
C SER A 19 20.65 43.55 0.15
N VAL A 20 19.80 44.39 0.75
CA VAL A 20 18.38 44.14 0.97
C VAL A 20 17.59 45.09 0.08
N GLN A 21 16.83 44.52 -0.85
CA GLN A 21 16.01 45.28 -1.79
C GLN A 21 14.54 45.17 -1.43
N THR A 22 13.94 46.30 -1.09
CA THR A 22 12.49 46.48 -0.92
C THR A 22 11.93 47.19 -2.17
N PRO A 23 10.60 47.27 -2.35
CA PRO A 23 10.01 48.01 -3.47
C PRO A 23 10.49 49.47 -3.57
N ASP A 24 10.84 50.08 -2.43
CA ASP A 24 11.11 51.51 -2.32
C ASP A 24 12.60 51.85 -2.06
N SER A 25 13.46 50.86 -1.77
CA SER A 25 14.87 51.15 -1.41
C SER A 25 15.81 49.94 -1.54
N VAL A 26 17.11 50.23 -1.66
CA VAL A 26 18.19 49.25 -1.51
C VAL A 26 19.07 49.68 -0.34
N SER A 27 19.21 48.81 0.66
CA SER A 27 20.09 49.02 1.81
C SER A 27 21.28 48.05 1.75
N GLU A 28 22.49 48.54 2.01
CA GLU A 28 23.71 47.73 2.03
C GLU A 28 24.36 47.68 3.41
N PHE A 29 24.76 46.49 3.84
CA PHE A 29 25.41 46.25 5.13
C PHE A 29 26.74 45.55 4.92
N SER A 30 27.83 46.12 5.45
CA SER A 30 29.13 45.43 5.46
C SER A 30 29.16 44.39 6.58
N LEU A 31 29.61 43.18 6.25
CA LEU A 31 29.69 42.04 7.16
C LEU A 31 31.14 41.65 7.39
N SER A 32 31.48 41.35 8.64
CA SER A 32 32.68 40.59 8.95
C SER A 32 32.61 39.17 8.37
N VAL A 33 33.76 38.50 8.28
CA VAL A 33 33.86 37.12 7.79
C VAL A 33 32.98 36.17 8.61
N ASP A 34 32.92 36.33 9.93
CA ASP A 34 32.14 35.44 10.79
C ASP A 34 30.63 35.68 10.67
N GLN A 35 30.20 36.94 10.52
CA GLN A 35 28.80 37.26 10.23
C GLN A 35 28.35 36.67 8.89
N ALA A 36 29.19 36.74 7.85
CA ALA A 36 28.90 36.14 6.55
C ALA A 36 28.80 34.61 6.62
N LYS A 37 29.68 33.94 7.38
CA LYS A 37 29.59 32.48 7.61
C LYS A 37 28.29 32.09 8.31
N ILE A 38 27.87 32.83 9.34
CA ILE A 38 26.61 32.57 10.06
C ILE A 38 25.41 32.76 9.13
N LEU A 39 25.38 33.85 8.36
CA LEU A 39 24.30 34.14 7.42
C LEU A 39 24.18 33.06 6.34
N ASN A 40 25.31 32.61 5.76
CA ASN A 40 25.31 31.55 4.76
C ASN A 40 24.76 30.24 5.31
N ARG A 41 25.14 29.84 6.54
CA ARG A 41 24.58 28.65 7.19
C ARG A 41 23.06 28.75 7.36
N ARG A 42 22.56 29.91 7.81
CA ARG A 42 21.13 30.16 7.97
C ARG A 42 20.37 30.15 6.65
N LEU A 43 20.95 30.73 5.59
CA LEU A 43 20.34 30.74 4.26
C LEU A 43 20.25 29.32 3.69
N VAL A 44 21.32 28.52 3.77
CA VAL A 44 21.31 27.12 3.34
C VAL A 44 20.25 26.32 4.12
N GLN A 45 20.15 26.52 5.45
CA GLN A 45 19.11 25.90 6.27
C GLN A 45 17.70 26.35 5.84
N HIS A 46 17.50 27.63 5.57
CA HIS A 46 16.22 28.18 5.15
C HIS A 46 15.78 27.63 3.79
N LEU A 47 16.69 27.61 2.80
CA LEU A 47 16.42 27.04 1.47
C LEU A 47 16.11 25.54 1.57
N ALA A 48 16.88 24.80 2.36
CA ALA A 48 16.61 23.38 2.61
C ALA A 48 15.25 23.15 3.28
N GLU A 49 14.85 24.02 4.21
CA GLU A 49 13.53 23.95 4.85
C GLU A 49 12.40 24.32 3.88
N GLN A 50 12.59 25.32 3.02
CA GLN A 50 11.62 25.65 1.96
C GLN A 50 11.43 24.49 0.98
N ASP A 51 12.53 23.88 0.53
CA ASP A 51 12.48 22.69 -0.34
C ASP A 51 11.80 21.52 0.37
N ARG A 52 12.08 21.31 1.67
CA ARG A 52 11.44 20.29 2.49
C ARG A 52 9.93 20.53 2.59
N VAL A 53 9.49 21.75 2.92
CA VAL A 53 8.07 22.11 3.04
C VAL A 53 7.36 21.94 1.68
N SER A 54 7.97 22.39 0.60
CA SER A 54 7.44 22.23 -0.76
C SER A 54 7.30 20.76 -1.14
N ASN A 55 8.31 19.94 -0.87
CA ASN A 55 8.27 18.50 -1.13
C ASN A 55 7.25 17.76 -0.25
N LYS A 56 7.15 18.12 1.03
CA LYS A 56 6.14 17.59 1.95
C LYS A 56 4.74 17.87 1.43
N LYS A 57 4.47 19.11 1.00
CA LYS A 57 3.16 19.50 0.45
C LYS A 57 2.82 18.69 -0.82
N LYS A 58 3.75 18.59 -1.77
CA LYS A 58 3.55 17.78 -2.99
C LYS A 58 3.26 16.31 -2.67
N LEU A 59 3.95 15.75 -1.66
CA LEU A 59 3.73 14.37 -1.22
C LEU A 59 2.37 14.20 -0.54
N SER A 60 1.97 15.15 0.31
CA SER A 60 0.64 15.17 0.93
C SER A 60 -0.46 15.21 -0.14
N ASP A 61 -0.39 16.17 -1.07
CA ASP A 61 -1.38 16.31 -2.15
C ASP A 61 -1.45 15.06 -3.03
N TYR A 62 -0.31 14.38 -3.24
CA TYR A 62 -0.27 13.11 -3.97
C TYR A 62 -0.99 12.00 -3.20
N LEU A 63 -0.74 11.87 -1.89
CA LEU A 63 -1.36 10.85 -1.05
C LEU A 63 -2.86 11.11 -0.87
N ASP A 64 -3.30 12.36 -0.74
CA ASP A 64 -4.72 12.71 -0.63
C ASP A 64 -5.54 12.23 -1.84
N ARG A 65 -4.92 12.22 -3.03
CA ARG A 65 -5.53 11.65 -4.25
C ARG A 65 -5.38 10.13 -4.36
N LEU A 66 -4.37 9.57 -3.68
CA LEU A 66 -4.02 8.15 -3.75
C LEU A 66 -4.90 7.31 -2.83
N MET A 67 -5.20 7.82 -1.63
CA MET A 67 -5.87 7.07 -0.58
C MET A 67 -7.38 7.04 -0.79
N VAL A 68 -7.98 5.86 -0.68
CA VAL A 68 -9.43 5.66 -0.69
C VAL A 68 -9.90 5.19 0.68
N THR A 69 -11.15 5.53 1.04
CA THR A 69 -11.75 5.08 2.30
C THR A 69 -12.33 3.68 2.11
N VAL A 70 -11.87 2.74 2.94
CA VAL A 70 -12.51 1.44 3.16
C VAL A 70 -13.37 1.58 4.43
N PRO A 71 -14.70 1.46 4.33
CA PRO A 71 -15.59 1.73 5.45
C PRO A 71 -15.42 0.65 6.55
N SER A 72 -15.86 0.98 7.77
CA SER A 72 -16.06 -0.04 8.80
C SER A 72 -17.05 -1.10 8.28
N ALA A 73 -16.76 -2.37 8.52
CA ALA A 73 -17.58 -3.45 7.98
C ALA A 73 -17.49 -4.71 8.84
N GLU A 74 -18.53 -5.54 8.73
CA GLU A 74 -18.52 -6.91 9.19
C GLU A 74 -18.72 -7.82 7.97
N VAL A 75 -17.69 -8.60 7.63
CA VAL A 75 -17.69 -9.45 6.42
C VAL A 75 -17.20 -10.85 6.78
N TRP A 76 -17.45 -11.80 5.90
CA TRP A 76 -16.82 -13.11 6.01
C TRP A 76 -15.56 -13.14 5.16
N VAL A 77 -14.49 -13.66 5.76
CA VAL A 77 -13.19 -13.87 5.11
C VAL A 77 -12.82 -15.35 5.19
N GLY A 78 -11.95 -15.77 4.27
CA GLY A 78 -11.57 -17.16 4.11
C GLY A 78 -12.57 -17.96 3.27
N ALA A 79 -12.13 -19.14 2.85
CA ALA A 79 -12.86 -20.05 1.99
C ALA A 79 -13.87 -20.90 2.75
N HIS A 80 -15.02 -21.15 2.11
CA HIS A 80 -16.02 -22.03 2.69
C HIS A 80 -15.48 -23.47 2.82
N LYS A 81 -15.91 -24.21 3.85
CA LYS A 81 -15.40 -25.57 4.13
C LYS A 81 -15.54 -26.53 2.93
N LYS A 82 -16.61 -26.38 2.13
CA LYS A 82 -16.90 -27.20 0.94
C LYS A 82 -16.26 -26.68 -0.37
N GLU A 83 -15.59 -25.53 -0.35
CA GLU A 83 -14.94 -24.96 -1.55
C GLU A 83 -13.80 -25.88 -2.00
N ARG A 84 -13.95 -26.52 -3.17
CA ARG A 84 -13.02 -27.61 -3.58
C ARG A 84 -11.64 -27.11 -3.97
N LEU A 85 -11.56 -25.89 -4.53
CA LEU A 85 -10.29 -25.30 -4.99
C LEU A 85 -9.48 -24.66 -3.86
N ALA A 86 -10.12 -24.37 -2.72
CA ALA A 86 -9.47 -23.76 -1.58
C ALA A 86 -8.68 -24.77 -0.75
N LEU A 87 -7.46 -24.38 -0.40
CA LEU A 87 -6.60 -25.16 0.47
C LEU A 87 -7.14 -25.16 1.91
N SER A 88 -6.71 -26.13 2.72
CA SER A 88 -7.09 -26.22 4.13
C SER A 88 -6.69 -24.97 4.93
N ILE A 89 -5.60 -24.31 4.55
CA ILE A 89 -5.10 -23.09 5.21
C ILE A 89 -5.92 -21.84 4.89
N GLU A 90 -6.77 -21.91 3.88
CA GLU A 90 -7.72 -20.86 3.52
C GLU A 90 -9.06 -21.05 4.23
N LYS A 91 -9.21 -22.16 4.97
CA LYS A 91 -10.47 -22.58 5.63
C LYS A 91 -10.33 -22.53 7.17
N PRO A 92 -11.46 -22.51 7.88
CA PRO A 92 -12.81 -22.23 7.38
C PRO A 92 -12.99 -20.74 7.10
N SER A 93 -14.09 -20.39 6.43
CA SER A 93 -14.56 -19.01 6.42
C SER A 93 -15.01 -18.61 7.82
N PHE A 94 -14.75 -17.37 8.20
CA PHE A 94 -15.10 -16.82 9.51
C PHE A 94 -15.45 -15.33 9.39
N GLN A 95 -16.24 -14.85 10.34
CA GLN A 95 -16.66 -13.46 10.36
C GLN A 95 -15.56 -12.59 10.95
N VAL A 96 -15.29 -11.46 10.31
CA VAL A 96 -14.37 -10.42 10.78
C VAL A 96 -15.08 -9.08 10.84
N VAL A 97 -14.78 -8.33 11.90
CA VAL A 97 -15.25 -6.97 12.13
C VAL A 97 -14.06 -6.02 12.00
N GLN A 98 -14.13 -5.11 11.04
CA GLN A 98 -13.30 -3.91 10.96
C GLN A 98 -14.07 -2.75 11.59
N PRO A 99 -13.74 -2.34 12.82
CA PRO A 99 -14.55 -1.40 13.58
C PRO A 99 -14.43 0.06 13.11
N GLN A 100 -13.37 0.39 12.36
CA GLN A 100 -13.06 1.77 11.98
C GLN A 100 -12.86 1.87 10.47
N GLU A 101 -13.06 3.07 9.93
CA GLU A 101 -12.68 3.36 8.56
C GLU A 101 -11.15 3.33 8.40
N LEU A 102 -10.72 2.83 7.25
CA LEU A 102 -9.31 2.68 6.90
C LEU A 102 -9.05 3.47 5.62
N LEU A 103 -7.98 4.26 5.61
CA LEU A 103 -7.46 4.80 4.36
C LEU A 103 -6.52 3.75 3.75
N MET A 104 -6.80 3.30 2.54
CA MET A 104 -5.96 2.37 1.77
C MET A 104 -5.48 3.01 0.48
N SER A 105 -4.23 2.80 0.09
CA SER A 105 -3.77 3.26 -1.24
C SER A 105 -4.53 2.53 -2.34
N SER A 106 -5.11 3.30 -3.27
CA SER A 106 -5.88 2.79 -4.42
C SER A 106 -5.04 1.91 -5.35
N ILE A 107 -3.72 2.04 -5.33
CA ILE A 107 -2.76 1.23 -6.09
C ILE A 107 -1.67 0.69 -5.15
N PRO A 108 -0.94 -0.37 -5.55
CA PRO A 108 0.31 -0.75 -4.91
C PRO A 108 1.31 0.41 -4.92
N VAL A 109 2.25 0.41 -3.98
CA VAL A 109 3.33 1.41 -3.92
C VAL A 109 4.12 1.35 -5.22
N THR A 110 4.21 2.49 -5.91
CA THR A 110 4.93 2.59 -7.17
C THR A 110 6.43 2.74 -6.96
N GLN A 111 7.20 2.44 -8.00
CA GLN A 111 8.64 2.70 -8.01
C GLN A 111 8.96 4.18 -7.78
N GLN A 112 8.17 5.09 -8.34
CA GLN A 112 8.36 6.53 -8.13
C GLN A 112 8.15 6.93 -6.67
N LEU A 113 7.07 6.46 -6.03
CA LEU A 113 6.81 6.76 -4.63
C LEU A 113 7.88 6.14 -3.73
N TYR A 114 8.25 4.89 -4.00
CA TYR A 114 9.34 4.20 -3.28
C TYR A 114 10.66 4.95 -3.41
N GLN A 115 11.05 5.37 -4.61
CA GLN A 115 12.27 6.13 -4.84
C GLN A 115 12.24 7.51 -4.17
N TRP A 116 11.08 8.17 -4.13
CA TRP A 116 10.96 9.44 -3.41
C TRP A 116 11.23 9.25 -1.91
N VAL A 117 10.64 8.23 -1.28
CA VAL A 117 10.76 7.98 0.16
C VAL A 117 12.11 7.37 0.53
N CYS A 118 12.52 6.30 -0.14
CA CYS A 118 13.69 5.48 0.20
C CYS A 118 14.96 5.84 -0.58
N LYS A 119 14.89 6.79 -1.52
CA LYS A 119 16.02 7.25 -2.36
C LYS A 119 16.70 6.15 -3.19
N THR A 120 16.03 5.01 -3.35
CA THR A 120 16.51 3.82 -4.05
C THR A 120 15.36 3.21 -4.85
N ASN A 121 15.68 2.35 -5.83
CA ASN A 121 14.68 1.55 -6.53
C ASN A 121 15.24 0.13 -6.73
N PRO A 122 14.76 -0.88 -5.97
CA PRO A 122 15.27 -2.25 -6.06
C PRO A 122 14.67 -3.06 -7.20
N SER A 123 13.68 -2.51 -7.89
CA SER A 123 12.85 -3.20 -8.87
C SER A 123 13.66 -3.72 -10.05
N LEU A 124 13.34 -4.95 -10.49
CA LEU A 124 13.83 -5.53 -11.72
C LEU A 124 13.16 -4.91 -12.96
N PHE A 125 11.84 -4.72 -12.92
CA PHE A 125 11.05 -4.27 -14.07
C PHE A 125 10.82 -2.77 -14.01
N LEU A 126 11.71 -1.99 -14.61
CA LEU A 126 11.75 -0.54 -14.43
C LEU A 126 10.55 0.20 -15.06
N GLY A 127 10.03 1.18 -14.31
CA GLY A 127 9.04 2.15 -14.77
C GLY A 127 8.42 2.90 -13.60
N ALA A 128 8.36 4.23 -13.67
CA ALA A 128 7.93 5.09 -12.56
C ALA A 128 6.57 4.67 -11.95
N MET A 129 5.61 4.32 -12.81
CA MET A 129 4.25 3.91 -12.43
C MET A 129 4.08 2.39 -12.31
N ARG A 130 5.14 1.59 -12.40
CA ARG A 130 5.06 0.17 -12.07
C ARG A 130 5.07 -0.01 -10.55
N PRO A 131 4.49 -1.10 -10.01
CA PRO A 131 4.66 -1.41 -8.60
C PRO A 131 6.15 -1.61 -8.31
N VAL A 132 6.58 -1.18 -7.12
CA VAL A 132 7.90 -1.54 -6.61
C VAL A 132 7.90 -3.03 -6.27
N GLU A 133 8.93 -3.75 -6.71
CA GLU A 133 9.16 -5.16 -6.38
C GLU A 133 10.62 -5.39 -5.99
N ARG A 134 10.96 -6.63 -5.60
CA ARG A 134 12.21 -6.97 -4.90
C ARG A 134 12.39 -6.19 -3.59
N VAL A 135 11.28 -5.91 -2.94
CA VAL A 135 11.22 -5.31 -1.61
C VAL A 135 10.86 -6.39 -0.60
N SER A 136 11.70 -6.56 0.41
CA SER A 136 11.42 -7.46 1.53
C SER A 136 10.33 -6.89 2.45
N TRP A 137 9.73 -7.74 3.28
CA TRP A 137 8.74 -7.29 4.27
C TRP A 137 9.32 -6.23 5.21
N PHE A 138 10.59 -6.41 5.64
CA PHE A 138 11.30 -5.44 6.48
C PHE A 138 11.52 -4.09 5.79
N GLU A 139 11.78 -4.08 4.49
CA GLU A 139 11.91 -2.84 3.73
C GLU A 139 10.56 -2.15 3.53
N ALA A 140 9.48 -2.91 3.36
CA ALA A 140 8.13 -2.36 3.27
C ALA A 140 7.70 -1.67 4.57
N VAL A 141 7.95 -2.28 5.75
CA VAL A 141 7.66 -1.62 7.04
C VAL A 141 8.56 -0.40 7.30
N ARG A 142 9.82 -0.43 6.86
CA ARG A 142 10.72 0.75 6.94
C ARG A 142 10.28 1.87 6.00
N PHE A 143 9.76 1.53 4.81
CA PHE A 143 9.13 2.48 3.92
C PHE A 143 7.93 3.15 4.62
N CYS A 144 7.03 2.39 5.23
CA CYS A 144 5.88 2.91 5.97
C CYS A 144 6.28 3.92 7.07
N ASN A 145 7.28 3.57 7.88
CA ASN A 145 7.82 4.48 8.90
C ASN A 145 8.48 5.73 8.28
N SER A 146 9.20 5.59 7.17
CA SER A 146 9.87 6.71 6.51
C SER A 146 8.86 7.67 5.88
N LEU A 147 7.81 7.14 5.26
CA LEU A 147 6.69 7.90 4.73
C LEU A 147 5.98 8.68 5.85
N SER A 148 5.74 8.03 6.99
CA SER A 148 5.13 8.67 8.16
C SER A 148 5.96 9.87 8.65
N LYS A 149 7.28 9.69 8.81
CA LYS A 149 8.19 10.78 9.21
C LYS A 149 8.23 11.93 8.21
N LEU A 150 8.18 11.66 6.90
CA LEU A 150 8.16 12.71 5.87
C LEU A 150 6.91 13.58 5.95
N LEU A 151 5.82 13.06 6.51
CA LEU A 151 4.57 13.79 6.71
C LEU A 151 4.39 14.33 8.15
N ASP A 152 5.40 14.18 9.01
CA ASP A 152 5.35 14.49 10.44
C ASP A 152 4.25 13.70 11.20
N LEU A 153 4.00 12.45 10.78
CA LEU A 153 3.14 11.49 11.48
C LEU A 153 3.96 10.58 12.41
N GLU A 154 3.33 10.01 13.44
CA GLU A 154 4.03 9.12 14.37
C GLU A 154 4.20 7.72 13.74
N PRO A 155 5.44 7.19 13.56
CA PRO A 155 5.63 5.89 12.94
C PRO A 155 5.04 4.75 13.78
N VAL A 156 4.18 3.94 13.17
CA VAL A 156 3.48 2.84 13.84
C VAL A 156 4.38 1.66 14.20
N TYR A 157 5.52 1.49 13.53
CA TYR A 157 6.41 0.39 13.80
C TYR A 157 7.62 0.82 14.64
N GLU A 158 7.91 0.06 15.69
CA GLU A 158 9.23 0.04 16.31
C GLU A 158 10.02 -1.13 15.74
N ILE A 159 11.28 -0.89 15.35
CA ILE A 159 12.12 -1.87 14.68
C ILE A 159 13.44 -1.96 15.43
N LYS A 160 13.76 -3.14 15.98
CA LYS A 160 15.06 -3.46 16.59
C LYS A 160 15.58 -4.73 15.92
N GLU A 161 16.67 -4.60 15.18
CA GLU A 161 17.23 -5.69 14.36
C GLU A 161 16.13 -6.29 13.44
N ASP A 162 15.80 -7.56 13.63
CA ASP A 162 14.79 -8.32 12.89
C ASP A 162 13.43 -8.41 13.63
N GLN A 163 13.29 -7.73 14.77
CA GLN A 163 12.04 -7.65 15.53
C GLN A 163 11.29 -6.36 15.21
N VAL A 164 9.99 -6.49 14.96
CA VAL A 164 9.10 -5.37 14.61
C VAL A 164 7.85 -5.42 15.49
N TRP A 165 7.60 -4.34 16.22
CA TRP A 165 6.39 -4.15 17.03
C TRP A 165 5.50 -3.11 16.38
N TRP A 166 4.20 -3.36 16.36
CA TRP A 166 3.20 -2.43 15.86
C TRP A 166 2.47 -1.75 17.04
N HIS A 167 2.70 -0.46 17.17
CA HIS A 167 2.04 0.49 18.07
C HIS A 167 0.75 0.99 17.39
N VAL A 168 -0.39 0.52 17.86
CA VAL A 168 -1.69 0.62 17.16
C VAL A 168 -2.40 1.94 17.42
N GLU A 169 -2.00 2.63 18.47
CA GLU A 169 -2.44 3.96 18.88
C GLU A 169 -1.83 5.08 18.03
N ARG A 170 -0.79 4.77 17.25
CA ARG A 170 -0.11 5.73 16.38
C ARG A 170 -0.79 5.86 15.03
N ASP A 171 -0.65 7.03 14.43
CA ASP A 171 -1.39 7.43 13.25
C ASP A 171 -0.58 7.34 11.94
N GLY A 172 0.62 6.77 11.96
CA GLY A 172 1.43 6.61 10.74
C GLY A 172 0.90 5.57 9.74
N PHE A 173 1.58 5.49 8.59
CA PHE A 173 1.30 4.46 7.58
C PHE A 173 1.83 3.09 8.02
N ARG A 174 1.17 2.04 7.53
CA ARG A 174 1.50 0.64 7.76
C ARG A 174 1.15 -0.24 6.57
N LEU A 175 1.56 -1.51 6.64
CA LEU A 175 0.99 -2.56 5.80
C LEU A 175 -0.45 -2.88 6.26
N PRO A 176 -1.35 -3.26 5.34
CA PRO A 176 -2.65 -3.80 5.72
C PRO A 176 -2.48 -5.11 6.49
N THR A 177 -3.41 -5.41 7.40
CA THR A 177 -3.58 -6.80 7.84
C THR A 177 -4.11 -7.64 6.69
N GLU A 178 -3.94 -8.95 6.77
CA GLU A 178 -4.50 -9.88 5.80
C GLU A 178 -6.02 -9.70 5.66
N ALA A 179 -6.71 -9.52 6.79
CA ALA A 179 -8.14 -9.31 6.80
C ALA A 179 -8.54 -7.97 6.19
N GLU A 180 -7.86 -6.87 6.50
CA GLU A 180 -8.13 -5.56 5.90
C GLU A 180 -7.98 -5.59 4.37
N TRP A 181 -6.97 -6.33 3.88
CA TRP A 181 -6.78 -6.53 2.45
C TRP A 181 -7.97 -7.26 1.81
N GLU A 182 -8.43 -8.35 2.42
CA GLU A 182 -9.55 -9.13 1.91
C GLU A 182 -10.90 -8.39 2.04
N ILE A 183 -11.10 -7.63 3.12
CA ILE A 183 -12.26 -6.74 3.30
C ILE A 183 -12.33 -5.71 2.17
N ALA A 184 -11.21 -5.05 1.86
CA ALA A 184 -11.17 -4.07 0.78
C ALA A 184 -11.51 -4.67 -0.58
N LEU A 185 -11.12 -5.92 -0.84
CA LEU A 185 -11.52 -6.64 -2.04
C LEU A 185 -13.02 -6.98 -2.03
N ALA A 186 -13.52 -7.50 -0.90
CA ALA A 186 -14.91 -7.94 -0.75
C ALA A 186 -15.93 -6.79 -0.85
N LEU A 187 -15.63 -5.64 -0.23
CA LEU A 187 -16.48 -4.44 -0.29
C LEU A 187 -16.45 -3.76 -1.66
N GLY A 188 -15.36 -3.93 -2.42
CA GLY A 188 -15.27 -3.47 -3.80
C GLY A 188 -16.03 -4.36 -4.80
N SER A 189 -16.68 -5.43 -4.34
CA SER A 189 -17.56 -6.27 -5.13
C SER A 189 -18.90 -5.58 -5.45
N PRO A 190 -19.46 -5.73 -6.65
CA PRO A 190 -20.84 -5.36 -7.00
C PRO A 190 -21.93 -6.04 -6.19
N LYS A 191 -21.58 -7.06 -5.41
CA LYS A 191 -22.48 -7.63 -4.40
C LYS A 191 -22.25 -7.07 -2.99
N GLY A 192 -21.47 -5.99 -2.82
CA GLY A 192 -21.36 -5.24 -1.56
C GLY A 192 -21.06 -6.09 -0.31
N GLY A 193 -20.14 -7.06 -0.39
CA GLY A 193 -19.85 -7.96 0.73
C GLY A 193 -20.91 -9.04 1.04
N GLU A 194 -22.05 -9.09 0.33
CA GLU A 194 -23.17 -10.03 0.59
C GLU A 194 -22.87 -11.50 0.23
N ARG A 195 -21.72 -11.81 -0.38
CA ARG A 195 -21.27 -13.23 -0.54
C ARG A 195 -20.84 -13.89 0.75
N SER A 196 -20.92 -13.15 1.84
CA SER A 196 -20.61 -13.54 3.19
C SER A 196 -21.89 -13.99 3.92
N LEU A 197 -22.50 -15.08 3.43
CA LEU A 197 -23.75 -15.74 3.90
C LEU A 197 -25.08 -15.23 3.34
N GLN A 198 -25.72 -16.05 2.50
CA GLN A 198 -26.96 -16.70 2.92
C GLN A 198 -26.82 -18.22 2.77
N ARG A 199 -27.33 -18.93 3.77
CA ARG A 199 -26.91 -20.25 4.23
C ARG A 199 -27.73 -21.39 3.61
N GLU A 200 -28.67 -21.09 2.71
CA GLU A 200 -29.78 -21.99 2.34
C GLU A 200 -29.76 -22.46 0.87
N ASP A 201 -29.01 -21.82 -0.03
CA ASP A 201 -29.05 -22.14 -1.48
C ASP A 201 -28.20 -23.35 -1.90
N LEU A 202 -27.48 -23.99 -0.97
CA LEU A 202 -26.63 -25.16 -1.27
C LEU A 202 -27.14 -26.47 -0.68
N GLU A 203 -28.31 -26.47 -0.02
CA GLU A 203 -28.91 -27.69 0.54
C GLU A 203 -29.99 -28.32 -0.36
N THR A 204 -30.36 -27.69 -1.48
CA THR A 204 -31.47 -28.15 -2.33
C THR A 204 -31.09 -28.60 -3.75
N SER A 205 -29.82 -28.57 -4.15
CA SER A 205 -29.42 -29.17 -5.44
C SER A 205 -29.04 -30.64 -5.25
N SER A 206 -29.94 -31.51 -5.72
CA SER A 206 -29.74 -32.96 -5.82
C SER A 206 -28.40 -33.32 -6.46
N GLU A 207 -27.78 -34.40 -5.97
CA GLU A 207 -26.44 -34.90 -6.32
C GLU A 207 -26.19 -35.23 -7.81
N SER A 208 -27.15 -34.98 -8.71
CA SER A 208 -27.09 -35.37 -10.13
C SER A 208 -26.89 -34.23 -11.14
N GLU A 209 -26.73 -32.97 -10.74
CA GLU A 209 -26.49 -31.85 -11.68
C GLU A 209 -25.19 -31.05 -11.46
N VAL A 210 -24.25 -31.53 -10.64
CA VAL A 210 -22.92 -30.90 -10.50
C VAL A 210 -21.94 -31.51 -11.50
N SER A 211 -22.23 -31.38 -12.79
CA SER A 211 -21.26 -31.67 -13.85
C SER A 211 -20.41 -30.42 -14.14
N PHE A 212 -19.08 -30.60 -14.14
CA PHE A 212 -18.04 -29.64 -14.51
C PHE A 212 -17.63 -28.59 -13.47
N LEU A 213 -16.91 -29.11 -12.46
CA LEU A 213 -16.02 -28.41 -11.54
C LEU A 213 -14.57 -28.29 -12.09
N GLU A 214 -14.42 -27.91 -13.36
CA GLU A 214 -13.11 -27.79 -14.00
C GLU A 214 -12.90 -26.40 -14.62
N HIS A 215 -11.70 -25.86 -14.35
CA HIS A 215 -11.12 -24.57 -14.76
C HIS A 215 -11.23 -23.42 -13.71
N SER A 216 -10.19 -23.43 -12.87
CA SER A 216 -9.44 -22.30 -12.27
C SER A 216 -9.98 -20.88 -12.50
N GLY A 217 -10.18 -20.13 -11.41
CA GLY A 217 -10.39 -18.67 -11.43
C GLY A 217 -11.78 -18.17 -11.04
N SER A 218 -12.79 -19.04 -11.11
CA SER A 218 -14.21 -18.66 -10.96
C SER A 218 -14.56 -18.01 -9.61
N ASP A 219 -13.91 -18.34 -8.50
CA ASP A 219 -14.26 -17.79 -7.18
C ASP A 219 -13.71 -16.37 -6.91
N ALA A 220 -12.54 -16.03 -7.47
CA ALA A 220 -12.09 -14.63 -7.53
C ALA A 220 -13.11 -13.75 -8.26
N LEU A 221 -13.62 -14.34 -9.34
CA LEU A 221 -14.37 -13.67 -10.39
C LEU A 221 -15.83 -13.44 -10.04
N THR A 222 -16.42 -14.41 -9.34
CA THR A 222 -17.78 -14.20 -8.88
C THR A 222 -17.84 -12.99 -7.94
N GLN A 223 -16.76 -12.68 -7.21
CA GLN A 223 -16.69 -11.55 -6.29
C GLN A 223 -16.43 -10.19 -6.97
N ILE A 224 -16.06 -10.07 -8.25
CA ILE A 224 -15.87 -8.74 -8.88
C ILE A 224 -17.11 -8.23 -9.60
N GLN A 225 -18.05 -9.09 -9.99
CA GLN A 225 -19.30 -8.67 -10.66
C GLN A 225 -20.55 -9.44 -10.24
N GLY A 226 -20.43 -10.39 -9.32
CA GLY A 226 -21.55 -11.24 -8.95
C GLY A 226 -21.84 -12.39 -9.91
N GLN A 227 -21.19 -12.44 -11.07
CA GLN A 227 -21.29 -13.45 -12.13
C GLN A 227 -19.94 -14.12 -12.41
N LYS A 228 -19.97 -15.36 -12.95
CA LYS A 228 -18.78 -16.05 -13.47
C LYS A 228 -18.28 -15.31 -14.72
N LEU A 229 -17.12 -14.67 -14.62
CA LEU A 229 -16.48 -13.99 -15.74
C LEU A 229 -15.62 -14.99 -16.54
N ASP A 230 -15.52 -14.78 -17.84
CA ASP A 230 -14.53 -15.49 -18.66
C ASP A 230 -13.12 -14.85 -18.52
N ALA A 231 -12.12 -15.46 -19.15
CA ALA A 231 -10.73 -14.97 -19.07
C ALA A 231 -10.56 -13.57 -19.68
N GLU A 232 -11.35 -13.22 -20.70
CA GLU A 232 -11.28 -11.93 -21.38
C GLU A 232 -11.86 -10.82 -20.49
N GLU A 233 -12.99 -11.08 -19.84
CA GLU A 233 -13.59 -10.20 -18.86
C GLU A 233 -12.69 -10.01 -17.62
N LEU A 234 -12.07 -11.09 -17.13
CA LEU A 234 -11.09 -11.04 -16.04
C LEU A 234 -9.90 -10.15 -16.39
N SER A 235 -9.42 -10.20 -17.63
CA SER A 235 -8.25 -9.43 -18.08
C SER A 235 -8.43 -7.92 -17.96
N GLN A 236 -9.69 -7.46 -17.86
CA GLN A 236 -10.02 -6.06 -17.63
C GLN A 236 -9.74 -5.61 -16.20
N TYR A 237 -9.59 -6.52 -15.24
CA TYR A 237 -9.38 -6.24 -13.81
C TYR A 237 -8.06 -6.82 -13.28
N ALA A 238 -7.57 -7.90 -13.87
CA ALA A 238 -6.41 -8.62 -13.37
C ALA A 238 -5.30 -8.82 -14.40
N TYR A 239 -4.05 -8.77 -13.92
CA TYR A 239 -2.87 -9.00 -14.75
C TYR A 239 -2.04 -10.19 -14.24
N PHE A 240 -2.05 -11.30 -14.98
CA PHE A 240 -1.56 -12.61 -14.52
C PHE A 240 -0.85 -13.39 -15.65
N ALA A 241 -0.40 -14.62 -15.39
CA ALA A 241 0.55 -15.37 -16.23
C ALA A 241 0.18 -15.46 -17.72
N GLN A 242 -1.11 -15.52 -18.06
CA GLN A 242 -1.56 -15.54 -19.46
C GLN A 242 -1.16 -14.27 -20.24
N TYR A 243 -1.06 -13.13 -19.55
CA TYR A 243 -0.74 -11.82 -20.12
C TYR A 243 0.61 -11.26 -19.63
N GLY A 244 1.18 -11.87 -18.59
CA GLY A 244 2.33 -11.40 -17.82
C GLY A 244 3.69 -11.69 -18.46
N LYS A 245 4.51 -10.66 -18.63
CA LYS A 245 5.94 -10.78 -19.03
C LYS A 245 6.88 -9.99 -18.10
N GLY A 246 6.42 -9.70 -16.90
CA GLY A 246 6.96 -8.74 -15.94
C GLY A 246 5.81 -7.94 -15.35
N THR A 247 6.08 -6.99 -14.47
CA THR A 247 5.02 -6.13 -13.91
C THR A 247 4.36 -5.27 -15.00
N LYS A 248 3.26 -4.59 -14.69
CA LYS A 248 2.64 -3.58 -15.56
C LYS A 248 2.48 -2.27 -14.77
N GLY A 249 2.34 -1.15 -15.47
CA GLY A 249 1.95 0.10 -14.80
C GLY A 249 0.66 -0.10 -14.00
N VAL A 250 0.64 0.39 -12.76
CA VAL A 250 -0.52 0.34 -11.88
C VAL A 250 -1.69 1.15 -12.47
N ALA A 251 -2.91 0.83 -12.06
CA ALA A 251 -4.14 1.43 -12.56
C ALA A 251 -4.27 1.42 -14.10
N SER A 252 -3.69 0.39 -14.75
CA SER A 252 -3.83 0.16 -16.20
C SER A 252 -5.01 -0.72 -16.58
N LEU A 253 -5.72 -1.22 -15.57
CA LEU A 253 -6.92 -2.05 -15.65
C LEU A 253 -8.02 -1.39 -14.81
N LYS A 254 -9.23 -1.92 -14.84
CA LYS A 254 -10.38 -1.40 -14.09
C LYS A 254 -10.21 -1.60 -12.58
N PRO A 255 -10.64 -0.65 -11.75
CA PRO A 255 -10.66 -0.82 -10.29
C PRO A 255 -11.86 -1.67 -9.85
N ASN A 256 -11.86 -2.07 -8.58
CA ASN A 256 -13.07 -2.50 -7.89
C ASN A 256 -14.01 -1.30 -7.60
N GLN A 257 -15.19 -1.54 -7.02
CA GLN A 257 -16.17 -0.47 -6.74
C GLN A 257 -15.72 0.57 -5.71
N LEU A 258 -14.67 0.29 -4.91
CA LEU A 258 -14.04 1.26 -4.02
C LEU A 258 -12.99 2.13 -4.72
N GLY A 259 -12.74 1.92 -6.01
CA GLY A 259 -11.66 2.62 -6.72
C GLY A 259 -10.27 2.04 -6.45
N ILE A 260 -10.19 0.79 -5.97
CA ILE A 260 -8.92 0.11 -5.70
C ILE A 260 -8.54 -0.76 -6.90
N TYR A 261 -7.35 -0.52 -7.43
CA TYR A 261 -6.76 -1.16 -8.59
C TYR A 261 -5.76 -2.24 -8.18
N ASP A 262 -5.47 -3.13 -9.14
CA ASP A 262 -4.41 -4.14 -9.05
C ASP A 262 -4.51 -5.05 -7.82
N MET A 263 -5.71 -5.20 -7.24
CA MET A 263 -5.92 -6.16 -6.12
C MET A 263 -5.78 -7.61 -6.60
N LEU A 264 -5.92 -7.85 -7.92
CA LEU A 264 -5.78 -9.16 -8.53
C LEU A 264 -4.64 -9.15 -9.56
N GLY A 265 -3.53 -9.81 -9.24
CA GLY A 265 -2.37 -9.92 -10.11
C GLY A 265 -1.44 -8.71 -10.03
N ASN A 266 -0.68 -8.48 -11.09
CA ASN A 266 0.46 -7.56 -11.17
C ASN A 266 1.58 -7.96 -10.20
N VAL A 267 1.42 -7.76 -8.89
CA VAL A 267 2.34 -8.24 -7.85
C VAL A 267 1.57 -8.81 -6.68
N TRP A 268 2.13 -9.83 -6.04
CA TRP A 268 1.72 -10.20 -4.69
C TRP A 268 1.98 -9.02 -3.77
N GLU A 269 1.18 -8.89 -2.71
CA GLU A 269 1.32 -7.76 -1.80
C GLU A 269 1.56 -8.22 -0.37
N TRP A 270 2.65 -7.75 0.25
CA TRP A 270 2.93 -7.99 1.66
C TRP A 270 1.81 -7.47 2.57
N CYS A 271 1.38 -8.31 3.51
CA CYS A 271 0.54 -7.94 4.65
C CYS A 271 1.35 -7.94 5.95
N TRP A 272 0.78 -7.35 7.01
CA TRP A 272 1.38 -7.37 8.35
C TRP A 272 1.55 -8.79 8.93
N ASP A 273 0.55 -9.64 8.71
CA ASP A 273 0.34 -10.90 9.42
C ASP A 273 1.46 -11.92 9.21
N TRP A 274 1.79 -12.65 10.28
CA TRP A 274 2.48 -13.93 10.16
C TRP A 274 1.54 -14.97 9.54
N PHE A 275 2.09 -15.84 8.70
CA PHE A 275 1.33 -16.95 8.13
C PHE A 275 0.97 -17.97 9.23
N GLY A 276 -0.29 -18.37 9.29
CA GLY A 276 -0.78 -19.36 10.24
C GLY A 276 -2.25 -19.71 10.04
N SER A 277 -2.72 -20.69 10.81
CA SER A 277 -4.14 -21.11 10.81
C SER A 277 -5.06 -19.96 11.19
N TYR A 278 -6.26 -19.91 10.60
CA TYR A 278 -7.31 -18.97 11.01
C TYR A 278 -7.90 -19.26 12.39
N THR A 279 -7.56 -20.39 13.02
CA THR A 279 -8.10 -20.77 14.32
C THR A 279 -7.01 -21.08 15.33
N PRO A 280 -7.03 -20.45 16.53
CA PRO A 280 -7.88 -19.31 16.92
C PRO A 280 -7.35 -17.96 16.39
N ILE A 281 -8.22 -17.12 15.81
CA ILE A 281 -7.93 -15.71 15.49
C ILE A 281 -9.09 -14.83 16.02
N PRO A 282 -8.82 -13.62 16.56
CA PRO A 282 -9.87 -12.69 16.98
C PRO A 282 -10.83 -12.31 15.85
N LYS A 283 -12.11 -12.17 16.17
CA LYS A 283 -13.12 -11.68 15.22
C LYS A 283 -12.96 -10.18 14.92
N ILE A 284 -12.55 -9.37 15.89
CA ILE A 284 -12.42 -7.92 15.75
C ILE A 284 -10.97 -7.57 15.41
N ALA A 285 -10.76 -6.86 14.30
CA ALA A 285 -9.45 -6.37 13.84
C ALA A 285 -8.30 -7.39 13.96
N PRO A 286 -8.41 -8.57 13.33
CA PRO A 286 -7.38 -9.61 13.40
C PRO A 286 -6.05 -9.12 12.80
N LYS A 287 -4.95 -9.54 13.45
CA LYS A 287 -3.56 -9.16 13.09
C LYS A 287 -2.67 -10.39 12.86
N GLY A 288 -3.30 -11.56 12.74
CA GLY A 288 -2.63 -12.84 12.61
C GLY A 288 -1.96 -13.32 13.90
N PRO A 289 -1.23 -14.45 13.84
CA PRO A 289 -0.44 -14.95 14.95
C PRO A 289 0.65 -13.95 15.39
N GLU A 290 1.02 -13.97 16.67
CA GLU A 290 2.08 -13.10 17.21
C GLU A 290 3.47 -13.40 16.64
N LYS A 291 3.70 -14.66 16.24
CA LYS A 291 5.00 -15.16 15.73
C LYS A 291 4.78 -16.10 14.55
N GLY A 292 5.78 -16.18 13.68
CA GLY A 292 5.80 -17.11 12.56
C GLY A 292 7.14 -17.07 11.83
N THR A 293 7.25 -17.87 10.76
CA THR A 293 8.46 -17.98 9.93
C THR A 293 8.34 -17.26 8.60
N THR A 294 7.12 -17.00 8.15
CA THR A 294 6.79 -16.41 6.84
C THR A 294 5.64 -15.41 6.99
N LYS A 295 5.66 -14.34 6.21
CA LYS A 295 4.62 -13.30 6.18
C LYS A 295 3.64 -13.57 5.05
N ILE A 296 2.40 -13.12 5.25
CA ILE A 296 1.33 -13.26 4.25
C ILE A 296 1.59 -12.35 3.05
N CYS A 297 1.30 -12.87 1.85
CA CYS A 297 1.05 -12.07 0.66
C CYS A 297 -0.32 -12.41 0.04
N ARG A 298 -0.98 -11.40 -0.55
CA ARG A 298 -2.30 -11.53 -1.17
C ARG A 298 -2.31 -11.04 -2.62
N GLY A 299 -3.34 -11.43 -3.38
CA GLY A 299 -3.66 -10.87 -4.70
C GLY A 299 -3.18 -11.63 -5.94
N GLY A 300 -2.20 -12.52 -5.84
CA GLY A 300 -1.58 -13.13 -7.02
C GLY A 300 -0.54 -12.21 -7.67
N ALA A 301 0.03 -12.60 -8.81
CA ALA A 301 1.03 -11.78 -9.50
C ALA A 301 1.04 -12.03 -11.00
N TRP A 302 1.79 -11.20 -11.75
CA TRP A 302 1.94 -11.29 -13.20
C TRP A 302 2.39 -12.66 -13.71
N ASN A 303 3.09 -13.46 -12.90
CA ASN A 303 3.59 -14.79 -13.26
C ASN A 303 2.82 -15.94 -12.61
N ARG A 304 1.64 -15.67 -12.05
CA ARG A 304 0.78 -16.69 -11.46
C ARG A 304 -0.42 -16.94 -12.34
N ASP A 305 -0.85 -18.20 -12.41
CA ASP A 305 -2.08 -18.54 -13.11
C ASP A 305 -3.31 -17.99 -12.35
N VAL A 306 -4.47 -18.16 -12.98
CA VAL A 306 -5.74 -17.64 -12.49
C VAL A 306 -6.18 -18.23 -11.14
N TRP A 307 -5.67 -19.41 -10.74
CA TRP A 307 -6.01 -20.01 -9.43
C TRP A 307 -5.52 -19.15 -8.26
N PHE A 308 -4.40 -18.45 -8.43
CA PHE A 308 -3.81 -17.58 -7.42
C PHE A 308 -4.50 -16.22 -7.28
N LEU A 309 -5.44 -15.90 -8.18
CA LEU A 309 -6.21 -14.65 -8.11
C LEU A 309 -7.43 -14.76 -7.22
N ARG A 310 -7.75 -15.94 -6.69
CA ARG A 310 -8.86 -16.11 -5.73
C ARG A 310 -8.66 -15.18 -4.56
N SER A 311 -9.71 -14.47 -4.17
CA SER A 311 -9.70 -13.59 -3.01
C SER A 311 -9.29 -14.32 -1.74
N THR A 312 -9.59 -15.61 -1.63
CA THR A 312 -9.24 -16.47 -0.50
C THR A 312 -7.82 -17.05 -0.59
N CYS A 313 -7.11 -16.94 -1.73
CA CYS A 313 -5.79 -17.53 -1.94
C CYS A 313 -4.69 -16.86 -1.12
N ARG A 314 -4.13 -17.59 -0.15
CA ARG A 314 -3.07 -17.09 0.74
C ARG A 314 -1.70 -17.56 0.24
N TYR A 315 -0.79 -16.63 -0.01
CA TYR A 315 0.62 -16.95 -0.23
C TYR A 315 1.44 -16.57 0.99
N ALA A 316 2.57 -17.24 1.19
CA ALA A 316 3.48 -16.97 2.30
C ALA A 316 4.91 -16.94 1.79
N GLU A 317 5.69 -16.00 2.30
CA GLU A 317 7.09 -15.88 1.92
C GLU A 317 7.94 -15.43 3.12
N ARG A 318 9.23 -15.77 3.09
CA ARG A 318 10.17 -15.34 4.15
C ARG A 318 10.27 -13.82 4.19
N PRO A 319 10.30 -13.20 5.38
CA PRO A 319 10.24 -11.74 5.50
C PRO A 319 11.46 -11.01 4.89
N TYR A 320 12.60 -11.70 4.72
CA TYR A 320 13.82 -11.19 4.06
C TYR A 320 13.85 -11.42 2.54
N ALA A 321 12.90 -12.18 1.98
CA ALA A 321 12.89 -12.49 0.57
C ALA A 321 12.65 -11.23 -0.26
N ARG A 322 13.35 -11.13 -1.40
CA ARG A 322 13.20 -10.06 -2.39
C ARG A 322 12.96 -10.69 -3.75
N THR A 323 11.69 -10.80 -4.16
CA THR A 323 11.31 -11.42 -5.44
C THR A 323 10.75 -10.38 -6.41
N SER A 324 10.83 -10.67 -7.71
CA SER A 324 10.38 -9.75 -8.77
C SER A 324 8.87 -9.74 -9.02
N ASN A 325 8.10 -10.35 -8.10
CA ASN A 325 6.67 -10.48 -8.19
C ASN A 325 5.96 -10.21 -6.85
N ILE A 326 6.68 -9.71 -5.83
CA ILE A 326 6.10 -9.25 -4.57
C ILE A 326 6.42 -7.76 -4.39
N GLY A 327 5.37 -6.97 -4.20
CA GLY A 327 5.38 -5.57 -3.78
C GLY A 327 4.52 -5.41 -2.52
N PHE A 328 3.90 -4.25 -2.36
CA PHE A 328 3.00 -3.98 -1.23
C PHE A 328 2.13 -2.74 -1.49
N ARG A 329 1.07 -2.60 -0.70
CA ARG A 329 0.26 -1.38 -0.59
C ARG A 329 0.25 -0.87 0.85
N ILE A 330 -0.17 0.37 1.05
CA ILE A 330 -0.15 1.02 2.37
C ILE A 330 -1.54 1.36 2.84
N VAL A 331 -1.70 1.37 4.17
CA VAL A 331 -2.90 1.83 4.84
C VAL A 331 -2.57 2.74 6.01
N ARG A 332 -3.57 3.47 6.49
CA ARG A 332 -3.53 4.32 7.71
C ARG A 332 -4.93 4.34 8.32
N SER A 333 -5.02 4.31 9.65
CA SER A 333 -6.31 4.50 10.34
C SER A 333 -6.87 5.89 10.03
N LYS A 334 -8.18 5.97 9.75
CA LYS A 334 -8.86 7.25 9.62
C LYS A 334 -9.30 7.68 11.01
N ASN A 335 -8.57 8.62 11.62
CA ASN A 335 -9.00 9.21 12.88
C ASN A 335 -10.12 10.21 12.57
N ASP A 336 -11.22 10.16 13.32
CA ASP A 336 -12.25 11.19 13.29
C ASP A 336 -11.60 12.51 13.73
N SER A 337 -11.48 13.45 12.80
CA SER A 337 -10.93 14.80 13.02
C SER A 337 -11.88 15.69 13.79
#